data_AF-A0A644ZQY7-F1
#
_entry.id   AF-A0A644ZQY7-F1
#
_cell.length_a   1.000
_cell.length_b   1.000
_cell.length_c   1.000
_cell.angle_alpha   90.00
_cell.angle_beta   90.00
_cell.angle_gamma   90.00
#
_symmetry.space_group_name_H-M   'P 1'
#
loop_
_entity.id
_entity.type
_entity.pdbx_description
1 polymer ?
#
loop_
_entity_poly.entity_id
_entity_poly.type
_entity_poly.pdbx_seq_one_letter_code
_entity_poly.pdbx_strand_id
1 'polypeptide(L)'
;MRGAIGVQGRKSEKKCSDKEKALWQKKAEEQAAEIRRLKAEAGRAEKGLAQWGRIVDAILAQMALSHGAEVGENAFEIVLPTVRVFENGRDYKVTTTVAPDEKNYIIRVEKRE
;
A
#
# COMPACT_ATOMS: atom_id res chain seq x y z
N MET A 1 21.59 -2.22 68.96
CA MET A 1 21.21 -3.09 67.82
C MET A 1 20.42 -2.27 66.81
N ARG A 2 21.04 -1.85 65.71
CA ARG A 2 20.35 -1.21 64.57
C ARG A 2 20.78 -1.95 63.32
N GLY A 3 19.85 -2.63 62.66
CA GLY A 3 20.12 -3.26 61.37
C GLY A 3 19.13 -4.37 61.09
N ALA A 4 18.10 -4.06 60.29
CA ALA A 4 17.38 -5.04 59.46
C ALA A 4 16.24 -4.43 58.61
N ILE A 5 15.81 -3.17 58.82
CA ILE A 5 14.56 -2.69 58.19
C ILE A 5 14.77 -2.09 56.78
N GLY A 6 15.98 -1.69 56.41
CA GLY A 6 16.24 -0.93 55.16
C GLY A 6 16.44 -1.73 53.86
N VAL A 7 16.54 -3.07 53.92
CA VAL A 7 16.92 -3.90 52.75
C VAL A 7 15.71 -4.49 52.03
N GLN A 8 14.59 -4.70 52.73
CA GLN A 8 13.38 -5.29 52.14
C GLN A 8 12.63 -4.30 51.23
N GLY A 9 12.48 -3.03 51.64
CA GLY A 9 11.83 -1.98 50.83
C GLY A 9 12.55 -1.64 49.53
N ARG A 10 13.90 -1.55 49.56
CA ARG A 10 14.70 -1.28 48.34
C ARG A 10 14.67 -2.44 47.34
N LYS A 11 14.55 -3.69 47.81
CA LYS A 11 14.44 -4.87 46.94
C LYS A 11 13.05 -4.98 46.30
N SER A 12 11.98 -4.56 46.97
CA SER A 12 10.63 -4.55 46.39
C SER A 12 10.43 -3.43 45.37
N GLU A 13 10.94 -2.22 45.63
CA GLU A 13 10.88 -1.10 44.67
C GLU A 13 11.70 -1.39 43.41
N LYS A 14 12.91 -1.96 43.57
CA LYS A 14 13.76 -2.33 42.43
C LYS A 14 13.13 -3.43 41.57
N LYS A 15 12.51 -4.45 42.19
CA LYS A 15 11.73 -5.48 41.48
C LYS A 15 10.48 -4.93 40.77
N CYS A 16 9.85 -3.89 41.32
CA CYS A 16 8.72 -3.22 40.67
C CYS A 16 9.18 -2.46 39.43
N SER A 17 10.26 -1.69 39.55
CA SER A 17 10.91 -0.98 38.44
C SER A 17 11.40 -1.92 37.32
N ASP A 18 12.00 -3.07 37.66
CA ASP A 18 12.51 -4.00 36.64
C ASP A 18 11.38 -4.69 35.86
N LYS A 19 10.24 -4.96 36.51
CA LYS A 19 9.03 -5.47 35.83
C LYS A 19 8.41 -4.44 34.89
N GLU A 20 8.37 -3.17 35.30
CA GLU A 20 7.88 -2.07 34.46
C GLU A 20 8.79 -1.87 33.25
N LYS A 21 10.11 -1.88 33.44
CA LYS A 21 11.07 -1.82 32.32
C LYS A 21 10.89 -2.98 31.36
N ALA A 22 10.70 -4.20 31.86
CA ALA A 22 10.43 -5.37 31.00
C ALA A 22 9.12 -5.23 30.22
N LEU A 23 8.06 -4.68 30.84
CA LEU A 23 6.79 -4.41 30.15
C LEU A 23 6.96 -3.37 29.05
N TRP A 24 7.68 -2.28 29.31
CA TRP A 24 7.95 -1.25 28.31
C TRP A 24 8.84 -1.75 27.18
N GLN A 25 9.85 -2.56 27.51
CA GLN A 25 10.71 -3.22 26.52
C GLN A 25 9.89 -4.13 25.60
N LYS A 26 9.00 -4.95 26.16
CA LYS A 26 8.11 -5.81 25.39
C LYS A 26 7.19 -5.00 24.47
N LYS A 27 6.58 -3.93 24.98
CA LYS A 27 5.74 -3.04 24.16
C LYS A 27 6.51 -2.38 23.02
N ALA A 28 7.74 -1.94 23.28
CA ALA A 28 8.60 -1.36 22.25
C ALA A 28 8.95 -2.38 21.16
N GLU A 29 9.21 -3.64 21.54
CA GLU A 29 9.47 -4.74 20.60
C GLU A 29 8.23 -5.07 19.75
N GLU A 30 7.04 -5.13 20.35
CA GLU A 30 5.77 -5.33 19.65
C GLU A 30 5.50 -4.19 18.64
N GLN A 31 5.71 -2.92 19.05
CA GLN A 31 5.58 -1.78 18.16
C GLN A 31 6.62 -1.80 17.03
N ALA A 32 7.87 -2.18 17.32
CA ALA A 32 8.90 -2.30 16.30
C ALA A 32 8.59 -3.40 15.29
N ALA A 33 8.02 -4.52 15.73
CA ALA A 33 7.55 -5.58 14.84
C ALA A 33 6.40 -5.11 13.94
N GLU A 34 5.44 -4.38 14.51
CA GLU A 34 4.31 -3.84 13.75
C GLU A 34 4.75 -2.79 12.71
N ILE A 35 5.67 -1.90 13.07
CA ILE A 35 6.25 -0.93 12.12
C ILE A 35 6.95 -1.66 10.96
N ARG A 36 7.67 -2.76 11.23
CA ARG A 36 8.30 -3.56 10.16
C ARG A 36 7.26 -4.18 9.25
N ARG A 37 6.17 -4.72 9.80
CA ARG A 37 5.05 -5.28 9.03
C ARG A 37 4.42 -4.24 8.11
N LEU A 38 4.06 -3.09 8.67
CA LEU A 38 3.45 -1.98 7.93
C LEU A 38 4.37 -1.45 6.82
N LYS A 39 5.67 -1.32 7.09
CA LYS A 39 6.66 -0.94 6.05
C LYS A 39 6.72 -1.97 4.93
N ALA A 40 6.68 -3.26 5.24
CA ALA A 40 6.67 -4.31 4.23
C ALA A 40 5.37 -4.29 3.40
N GLU A 41 4.22 -4.04 4.02
CA GLU A 41 2.94 -3.86 3.34
C GLU A 41 2.95 -2.64 2.42
N ALA A 42 3.42 -1.49 2.92
CA ALA A 42 3.55 -0.27 2.12
C ALA A 42 4.46 -0.49 0.90
N GLY A 43 5.61 -1.15 1.09
CA GLY A 43 6.52 -1.47 -0.02
C GLY A 43 5.92 -2.42 -1.06
N ARG A 44 5.02 -3.34 -0.65
CA ARG A 44 4.26 -4.16 -1.60
C ARG A 44 3.20 -3.35 -2.35
N ALA A 45 2.48 -2.48 -1.65
CA ALA A 45 1.48 -1.60 -2.25
C ALA A 45 2.11 -0.65 -3.27
N GLU A 46 3.27 -0.06 -2.96
CA GLU A 46 4.01 0.82 -3.87
C GLU A 46 4.43 0.09 -5.16
N LYS A 47 4.96 -1.14 -5.04
CA LYS A 47 5.26 -1.98 -6.20
C LYS A 47 4.01 -2.30 -7.03
N GLY A 48 2.90 -2.58 -6.35
CA GLY A 48 1.60 -2.78 -7.00
C GLY A 48 1.15 -1.54 -7.78
N LEU A 49 1.24 -0.35 -7.17
CA LEU A 49 0.92 0.93 -7.83
C LEU A 49 1.82 1.19 -9.05
N ALA A 50 3.12 0.93 -8.94
CA ALA A 50 4.04 1.06 -10.08
C ALA A 50 3.73 0.07 -11.22
N GLN A 51 3.25 -1.13 -10.89
CA GLN A 51 2.78 -2.09 -11.89
C GLN A 51 1.49 -1.61 -12.57
N TRP A 52 0.53 -1.09 -11.79
CA TRP A 52 -0.70 -0.50 -12.34
C TRP A 52 -0.43 0.69 -13.25
N GLY A 53 0.49 1.59 -12.87
CA GLY A 53 0.91 2.71 -13.72
C GLY A 53 1.38 2.23 -15.09
N ARG A 54 2.26 1.22 -15.12
CA ARG A 54 2.74 0.63 -16.39
C ARG A 54 1.64 -0.02 -17.24
N ILE A 55 0.65 -0.64 -16.61
CA ILE A 55 -0.50 -1.21 -17.34
C ILE A 55 -1.34 -0.09 -17.97
N VAL A 56 -1.59 1.00 -17.22
CA VAL A 56 -2.31 2.17 -17.74
C VAL A 56 -1.54 2.80 -18.89
N ASP A 57 -0.23 3.00 -18.76
CA ASP A 57 0.61 3.54 -19.82
C ASP A 57 0.54 2.67 -21.09
N ALA A 58 0.58 1.35 -20.95
CA ALA A 58 0.46 0.42 -22.08
C ALA A 58 -0.90 0.53 -22.78
N ILE A 59 -1.99 0.63 -22.02
CA ILE A 59 -3.34 0.80 -22.57
C ILE A 59 -3.46 2.16 -23.28
N LEU A 60 -2.97 3.23 -22.68
CA LEU A 60 -2.99 4.56 -23.28
C LEU A 60 -2.17 4.61 -24.57
N ALA A 61 -0.99 3.97 -24.59
CA ALA A 61 -0.19 3.82 -25.80
C ALA A 61 -0.95 3.06 -26.89
N GLN A 62 -1.58 1.94 -26.55
CA GLN A 62 -2.37 1.16 -27.51
C GLN A 62 -3.60 1.93 -28.04
N MET A 63 -4.26 2.71 -27.18
CA MET A 63 -5.34 3.60 -27.58
C MET A 63 -4.84 4.70 -28.52
N ALA A 64 -3.68 5.30 -28.22
CA ALA A 64 -3.08 6.32 -29.07
C ALA A 64 -2.68 5.78 -30.44
N LEU A 65 -2.08 4.60 -30.49
CA LEU A 65 -1.73 3.93 -31.75
C LEU A 65 -2.96 3.54 -32.58
N SER A 66 -4.09 3.21 -31.94
CA SER A 66 -5.30 2.72 -32.63
C SER A 66 -6.27 3.84 -33.03
N HIS A 67 -6.34 4.91 -32.23
CA HIS A 67 -7.39 5.93 -32.33
C HIS A 67 -6.86 7.36 -32.25
N GLY A 68 -5.57 7.55 -32.00
CA GLY A 68 -4.95 8.86 -31.92
C GLY A 68 -4.70 9.49 -33.28
N ALA A 69 -4.47 10.79 -33.27
CA ALA A 69 -3.95 11.52 -34.41
C ALA A 69 -2.43 11.39 -34.46
N GLU A 70 -1.87 11.08 -35.62
CA GLU A 70 -0.42 11.18 -35.85
C GLU A 70 -0.04 12.67 -35.94
N VAL A 71 0.83 13.13 -35.04
CA VAL A 71 1.23 14.54 -34.92
C VAL A 71 2.70 14.78 -35.29
N GLY A 72 3.40 13.74 -35.71
CA GLY A 72 4.79 13.75 -36.11
C GLY A 72 5.31 12.34 -36.35
N GLU A 73 6.57 12.23 -36.73
CA GLU A 73 7.20 10.94 -36.97
C GLU A 73 7.18 10.07 -35.69
N ASN A 74 6.46 8.95 -35.74
CA ASN A 74 6.26 8.04 -34.62
C ASN A 74 5.63 8.70 -33.37
N ALA A 75 4.83 9.75 -33.55
CA ALA A 75 4.18 10.48 -32.46
C ALA A 75 2.66 10.49 -32.64
N PHE A 76 1.95 10.07 -31.61
CA PHE A 76 0.49 9.94 -31.60
C PHE A 76 -0.11 10.69 -30.41
N GLU A 77 -1.18 11.45 -30.66
CA GLU A 77 -1.93 12.15 -29.63
C GLU A 77 -3.37 11.64 -29.53
N ILE A 78 -3.82 11.43 -28.30
CA ILE A 78 -5.23 11.20 -27.98
C ILE A 78 -5.73 12.30 -27.05
N VAL A 79 -6.91 12.83 -27.36
CA VAL A 79 -7.59 13.80 -26.51
C VAL A 79 -8.70 13.07 -25.75
N LEU A 80 -8.51 12.93 -24.45
CA LEU A 80 -9.52 12.37 -23.55
C LEU A 80 -10.26 13.53 -22.86
N PRO A 81 -11.57 13.73 -23.10
CA PRO A 81 -12.32 14.80 -22.45
C PRO A 81 -12.42 14.52 -20.95
N THR A 82 -11.85 15.42 -20.15
CA THR A 82 -11.74 15.29 -18.68
C THR A 82 -13.08 15.00 -18.01
N VAL A 83 -14.15 15.66 -18.44
CA VAL A 83 -15.51 15.46 -17.89
C VAL A 83 -15.96 13.99 -18.03
N ARG A 84 -15.74 13.37 -19.19
CA ARG A 84 -16.13 11.97 -19.42
C ARG A 84 -15.25 10.98 -18.67
N VAL A 85 -13.99 11.32 -18.38
CA VAL A 85 -13.11 10.45 -17.57
C VAL A 85 -13.62 10.37 -16.13
N PHE A 86 -14.04 11.51 -15.56
CA PHE A 86 -14.64 11.54 -14.21
C PHE A 86 -16.02 10.86 -14.17
N GLU A 87 -16.87 11.11 -15.17
CA GLU A 87 -18.17 10.45 -15.31
C GLU A 87 -18.00 8.94 -15.48
N ASN A 88 -17.11 8.47 -16.35
CA ASN A 88 -16.85 7.05 -16.51
C ASN A 88 -16.32 6.39 -15.23
N GLY A 89 -15.49 7.10 -14.45
CA GLY A 89 -15.02 6.63 -13.14
C GLY A 89 -16.14 6.52 -12.09
N ARG A 90 -17.21 7.31 -12.23
CA ARG A 90 -18.40 7.26 -11.37
C ARG A 90 -19.40 6.21 -11.86
N ASP A 91 -19.68 6.20 -13.14
CA ASP A 91 -20.79 5.46 -13.75
C ASP A 91 -20.42 4.03 -14.10
N TYR A 92 -19.12 3.71 -14.14
CA TYR A 92 -18.65 2.36 -14.40
C TYR A 92 -17.78 1.84 -13.26
N LYS A 93 -17.87 0.52 -13.05
CA LYS A 93 -16.98 -0.25 -12.20
C LYS A 93 -16.02 -0.99 -13.10
N VAL A 94 -14.73 -0.80 -12.86
CA VAL A 94 -13.67 -1.55 -13.52
C VAL A 94 -13.15 -2.60 -12.55
N THR A 95 -13.24 -3.86 -12.93
CA THR A 95 -12.64 -4.98 -12.20
C THR A 95 -11.53 -5.56 -13.06
N THR A 96 -10.38 -5.83 -12.47
CA THR A 96 -9.28 -6.47 -13.19
C THR A 96 -8.88 -7.74 -12.47
N THR A 97 -8.78 -8.83 -13.21
CA THR A 97 -8.30 -10.13 -12.71
C THR A 97 -7.15 -10.62 -13.57
N VAL A 98 -6.23 -11.37 -12.97
CA VAL A 98 -5.19 -12.08 -13.74
C VAL A 98 -5.85 -13.31 -14.37
N ALA A 99 -5.64 -13.53 -15.67
CA ALA A 99 -6.14 -14.69 -16.37
C ALA A 99 -5.45 -15.97 -15.85
N PRO A 100 -6.05 -17.17 -16.01
CA PRO A 100 -5.45 -18.42 -15.51
C PRO A 100 -4.06 -18.74 -16.05
N ASP A 101 -3.67 -18.15 -17.19
CA ASP A 101 -2.35 -18.32 -17.79
C ASP A 101 -1.25 -17.43 -17.16
N GLU A 102 -1.62 -16.56 -16.23
CA GLU A 102 -0.77 -15.56 -15.57
C GLU A 102 -0.06 -14.56 -16.50
N LYS A 103 -0.38 -14.59 -17.80
CA LYS A 103 0.22 -13.73 -18.82
C LYS A 103 -0.69 -12.59 -19.22
N ASN A 104 -1.99 -12.77 -19.05
CA ASN A 104 -3.00 -11.82 -19.45
C ASN A 104 -3.76 -11.26 -18.26
N TYR A 105 -4.22 -10.02 -18.39
CA TYR A 105 -5.21 -9.43 -17.50
C TYR A 105 -6.57 -9.41 -18.19
N ILE A 106 -7.62 -9.73 -17.44
CA ILE A 106 -9.01 -9.60 -17.87
C ILE A 106 -9.55 -8.33 -17.22
N ILE A 107 -9.88 -7.34 -18.04
CA ILE A 107 -10.53 -6.10 -17.59
C ILE A 107 -12.02 -6.21 -17.88
N ARG A 108 -12.83 -6.14 -16.82
CA ARG A 108 -14.29 -6.10 -16.90
C ARG A 108 -14.77 -4.70 -16.56
N VAL A 109 -15.55 -4.11 -17.45
CA VAL A 109 -16.19 -2.80 -17.24
C VAL A 109 -17.69 -3.01 -17.17
N GLU A 110 -18.27 -2.67 -16.03
CA GLU A 110 -19.70 -2.83 -15.75
C GLU A 110 -20.29 -1.45 -15.47
N LYS A 111 -21.45 -1.13 -16.06
CA LYS A 111 -22.16 0.09 -15.70
C LYS A 111 -22.71 -0.09 -14.28
N ARG A 112 -22.51 0.90 -13.41
CA ARG A 112 -23.12 0.93 -12.09
C ARG A 112 -24.60 1.22 -12.24
N GLU A 113 -25.43 0.47 -11.52
CA GLU A 113 -26.88 0.71 -11.38
C GLU A 113 -27.16 1.85 -10.41
#